data_AF-A0A392VRM7-F1
#
_entry.id   AF-A0A392VRM7-F1
#
_cell.length_a   1.000
_cell.length_b   1.000
_cell.length_c   1.000
_cell.angle_alpha   90.00
_cell.angle_beta   90.00
_cell.angle_gamma   90.00
#
_symmetry.space_group_name_H-M   'P 1'
#
loop_
_entity.id
_entity.type
_entity.pdbx_description
1 polymer ?
#
loop_
_entity_poly.entity_id
_entity_poly.type
_entity_poly.pdbx_seq_one_letter_code
_entity_poly.pdbx_strand_id
1 'polypeptide(L)' 'MELKQGDMSVVDYAVKFESLCAFSLHYNTLEAENGKCVKFESGLRPDIKHLIGFL' A
#
# COMPACT_ATOMS: atom_id res chain seq x y z
N MET A 1 0.29 -5.94 8.56
CA MET A 1 -0.69 -6.00 7.45
C MET A 1 0.05 -6.21 6.15
N GLU A 2 -0.43 -7.13 5.30
CA GLU A 2 0.08 -7.41 3.96
C GLU A 2 -1.13 -7.50 3.03
N LEU A 3 -1.60 -6.34 2.55
CA LEU A 3 -2.65 -6.27 1.55
C LEU A 3 -2.00 -6.44 0.18
N LYS A 4 -2.53 -7.32 -0.65
CA LYS A 4 -2.11 -7.46 -2.05
C LYS A 4 -3.19 -6.85 -2.94
N GLN A 5 -2.79 -6.14 -3.98
CA GLN A 5 -3.72 -5.55 -4.95
C GLN A 5 -4.61 -6.61 -5.59
N GLY A 6 -4.04 -7.77 -5.95
CA GLY A 6 -4.79 -8.82 -6.63
C GLY A 6 -5.45 -8.29 -7.90
N ASP A 7 -6.72 -8.61 -8.13
CA ASP A 7 -7.45 -8.13 -9.31
C ASP A 7 -7.97 -6.69 -9.18
N MET A 8 -7.92 -6.10 -7.98
CA MET A 8 -8.48 -4.77 -7.72
C MET A 8 -7.80 -3.68 -8.57
N SER A 9 -8.59 -2.66 -8.91
CA SER A 9 -8.05 -1.40 -9.40
C SER A 9 -7.08 -0.81 -8.37
N VAL A 10 -6.10 -0.04 -8.83
CA VAL A 10 -5.19 0.71 -7.94
C VAL A 10 -5.97 1.61 -7.00
N VAL A 11 -7.09 2.18 -7.47
CA VAL A 11 -7.96 3.04 -6.67
C VAL A 11 -8.59 2.27 -5.51
N ASP A 12 -9.21 1.11 -5.78
CA ASP A 12 -9.81 0.27 -4.74
C ASP A 12 -8.77 -0.26 -3.76
N TYR A 13 -7.60 -0.63 -4.26
CA TYR A 13 -6.48 -1.06 -3.45
C TYR A 13 -5.99 0.06 -2.50
N ALA A 14 -5.85 1.29 -3.00
CA ALA A 14 -5.47 2.46 -2.20
C ALA A 14 -6.49 2.77 -1.11
N VAL A 15 -7.79 2.76 -1.43
CA VAL A 15 -8.85 3.00 -0.45
C VAL A 15 -8.84 1.93 0.66
N LYS A 16 -8.67 0.65 0.30
CA LYS A 16 -8.56 -0.43 1.29
C LYS A 16 -7.30 -0.34 2.12
N PHE A 17 -6.16 0.00 1.50
CA PHE A 17 -4.90 0.14 2.21
C PHE A 17 -4.98 1.28 3.24
N GLU A 18 -5.52 2.43 2.85
CA GLU A 18 -5.73 3.57 3.74
C GLU A 18 -6.71 3.25 4.87
N SER A 19 -7.79 2.51 4.57
CA SER A 19 -8.72 2.05 5.60
C SER A 19 -8.00 1.15 6.63
N LEU A 20 -7.22 0.16 6.17
CA LEU A 20 -6.43 -0.72 7.04
C LEU A 20 -5.38 0.05 7.86
N CYS A 21 -4.75 1.04 7.23
CA CYS A 21 -3.80 1.94 7.85
C CYS A 21 -4.44 2.73 9.00
N ALA A 22 -5.64 3.29 8.78
CA ALA A 22 -6.40 4.03 9.78
C ALA A 22 -6.85 3.16 10.97
N PHE A 23 -7.09 1.86 10.76
CA PHE A 23 -7.38 0.92 11.85
C PHE A 23 -6.15 0.54 12.69
N SER A 24 -4.95 0.77 12.18
CA SER A 24 -3.72 0.45 12.87
C SER A 24 -3.15 1.67 13.59
N LEU A 25 -3.27 1.72 14.92
CA LEU A 25 -2.70 2.78 15.76
C LEU A 25 -1.21 3.06 15.46
N HIS A 26 -0.47 2.03 15.06
CA HIS A 26 0.96 2.09 14.74
C HIS A 26 1.30 2.85 13.45
N TYR A 27 0.34 3.04 12.55
CA TYR A 27 0.56 3.73 11.27
C TYR A 27 0.00 5.16 11.30
N ASN A 28 -0.51 5.65 12.44
CA ASN A 28 -1.08 6.99 12.53
C ASN A 28 -0.06 8.10 12.81
N THR A 29 1.23 7.75 12.95
CA THR A 29 2.33 8.70 13.16
C THR A 29 3.04 9.03 11.85
N LEU A 30 3.53 10.26 11.74
CA LEU A 30 4.26 10.77 10.57
C LEU A 30 5.53 9.94 10.27
N GLU A 31 6.15 9.42 11.32
CA GLU A 31 7.33 8.53 11.24
C GLU A 31 7.00 7.18 10.57
N ALA A 32 5.74 6.73 10.62
CA ALA A 32 5.29 5.50 9.99
C ALA A 32 4.93 5.67 8.50
N GLU A 33 4.84 6.91 7.99
CA GLU A 33 4.44 7.17 6.59
C GLU A 33 5.42 6.57 5.57
N ASN A 34 6.72 6.70 5.81
CA ASN A 34 7.71 6.11 4.91
C ASN A 34 7.58 4.58 4.87
N GLY A 35 7.21 3.96 5.99
CA GLY A 35 6.90 2.53 6.06
C GLY A 35 5.59 2.16 5.34
N LYS A 36 4.61 3.07 5.27
CA LYS A 36 3.37 2.86 4.50
C LYS A 36 3.64 2.79 3.01
N CYS A 37 4.44 3.71 2.47
CA CYS A 37 4.76 3.74 1.04
C CYS A 37 5.39 2.42 0.59
N VAL A 38 6.44 1.96 1.29
CA VAL A 38 7.11 0.69 0.99
C VAL A 38 6.14 -0.49 1.06
N LYS A 39 5.20 -0.49 2.03
CA LYS A 39 4.18 -1.53 2.15
C LYS A 39 3.13 -1.48 1.04
N PHE A 40 2.68 -0.28 0.67
CA PHE A 40 1.74 -0.06 -0.39
C PHE A 40 2.32 -0.54 -1.72
N GLU A 41 3.54 -0.10 -2.04
CA GLU A 41 4.28 -0.48 -3.23
C GLU A 41 4.53 -1.98 -3.26
N SER A 42 4.94 -2.58 -2.14
CA SER A 42 5.17 -4.02 -2.05
C SER A 42 3.94 -4.87 -2.36
N GLY A 43 2.73 -4.40 -2.02
CA GLY A 43 1.48 -5.09 -2.30
C GLY A 43 0.91 -4.86 -3.71
N LEU A 44 1.48 -3.94 -4.50
CA LEU A 44 1.07 -3.73 -5.89
C LEU A 44 1.36 -4.94 -6.77
N ARG A 45 0.57 -5.07 -7.84
CA ARG A 45 0.82 -6.08 -8.87
C ARG A 45 2.16 -5.81 -9.61
N PRO A 46 2.83 -6.85 -10.14
CA PRO A 46 4.13 -6.72 -10.78
C PRO A 46 4.14 -5.74 -11.97
N ASP A 47 3.07 -5.71 -12.75
CA ASP A 47 2.89 -4.81 -13.90
C ASP A 47 2.96 -3.34 -13.50
N ILE A 48 2.37 -2.99 -12.35
CA ILE A 48 2.34 -1.62 -11.85
C ILE A 48 3.64 -1.27 -11.13
N LYS A 49 4.20 -2.20 -10.35
CA LYS A 49 5.52 -2.06 -9.72
C LYS A 49 6.59 -1.70 -10.75
N HIS A 50 6.58 -2.39 -11.88
CA HIS A 50 7.52 -2.13 -12.97
C HIS A 50 7.33 -0.72 -13.56
N LEU A 51 6.09 -0.24 -13.67
CA LEU A 51 5.78 1.08 -14.20
C LEU A 51 6.29 2.22 -13.31
N ILE A 52 6.28 2.02 -11.98
CA ILE A 52 6.77 3.00 -11.00
C ILE A 52 8.27 2.88 -10.70
N GLY A 53 8.98 1.94 -11.35
CA GLY A 53 10.41 1.73 -11.14
C GLY A 53 10.78 0.98 -9.85
N PHE A 54 9.80 0.32 -9.22
CA PHE A 54 10.00 -0.50 -8.03
C PHE A 54 10.25 -1.95 -8.49
N LEU A 55 11.52 -2.38 -8.48
CA LEU A 55 11.95 -3.74 -8.85
C LEU A 55 11.77 -4.73 -7.70
#